data_AF-X6MNU1-F1
#
_entry.id   AF-X6MNU1-F1
#
_cell.length_a   1.000
_cell.length_b   1.000
_cell.length_c   1.000
_cell.angle_alpha   90.00
_cell.angle_beta   90.00
_cell.angle_gamma   90.00
#
_symmetry.space_group_name_H-M   'P 1'
#
loop_
_entity.id
_entity.type
_entity.pdbx_description
1 polymer ?
#
loop_
_entity_poly.entity_id
_entity_poly.type
_entity_poly.pdbx_seq_one_letter_code
_entity_poly.pdbx_strand_id
1 'polypeptide(L)'
;MSKNTYAHVLENYDVKITAKGAFIPPGRSAKPGQDKLHLIIDGRDERDTELAVRELKQMLNDELRKNQSTHKHGNVGTYGKFAVV
;
A
#
# COMPACT_ATOMS: atom_id res chain seq x y z
N MET A 1 2.09 8.36 -3.49
CA MET A 1 3.50 7.96 -3.50
C MET A 1 4.07 8.29 -4.85
N SER A 2 5.14 9.07 -4.90
CA SER A 2 5.90 9.20 -6.14
C SER A 2 6.56 7.85 -6.44
N LYS A 3 6.80 7.53 -7.71
CA LYS A 3 7.49 6.31 -8.15
C LYS A 3 8.84 6.11 -7.43
N ASN A 4 9.43 7.18 -6.92
CA ASN A 4 10.67 7.17 -6.16
C ASN A 4 10.57 6.56 -4.74
N THR A 5 9.38 6.53 -4.13
CA THR A 5 9.26 6.14 -2.71
C THR A 5 9.66 4.67 -2.47
N TYR A 6 9.41 3.79 -3.44
CA TYR A 6 9.73 2.35 -3.36
C TYR A 6 10.78 1.91 -4.39
N ALA A 7 11.54 2.85 -4.95
CA ALA A 7 12.57 2.55 -5.94
C ALA A 7 13.62 1.57 -5.38
N HIS A 8 14.05 1.77 -4.13
CA HIS A 8 15.01 0.88 -3.47
C HIS A 8 14.51 -0.56 -3.32
N VAL A 9 13.19 -0.79 -3.20
CA VAL A 9 12.62 -2.15 -3.17
C VAL A 9 12.78 -2.83 -4.53
N LEU A 10 12.60 -2.08 -5.62
CA LEU A 10 12.80 -2.59 -6.98
C LEU A 10 14.28 -2.81 -7.32
N GLU A 11 15.19 -2.07 -6.67
CA GLU A 11 16.64 -2.17 -6.86
C GLU A 11 17.25 -3.30 -6.04
N ASN A 12 16.74 -3.56 -4.84
CA ASN A 12 17.27 -4.54 -3.90
C ASN A 12 16.67 -5.94 -4.07
N TYR A 13 15.48 -6.04 -4.64
CA TYR A 13 14.76 -7.30 -4.85
C TYR A 13 14.36 -7.41 -6.33
N ASP A 14 14.51 -8.59 -6.93
CA ASP A 14 14.14 -8.81 -8.34
C ASP A 14 12.62 -9.00 -8.49
N VAL A 15 11.89 -7.92 -8.22
CA VAL A 15 10.43 -7.89 -8.17
C VAL A 15 9.85 -6.79 -9.05
N LYS A 16 8.62 -7.02 -9.51
CA LYS A 16 7.78 -6.06 -10.20
C LYS A 16 6.57 -5.76 -9.33
N ILE A 17 6.26 -4.48 -9.17
CA ILE A 17 5.11 -4.00 -8.38
C ILE A 17 4.06 -3.40 -9.31
N THR A 18 2.82 -3.84 -9.19
CA THR A 18 1.68 -3.32 -9.96
C THR A 18 0.55 -2.91 -9.02
N ALA A 19 0.08 -1.66 -9.09
CA ALA A 19 -1.12 -1.22 -8.39
C ALA A 19 -2.39 -1.58 -9.20
N LYS A 20 -3.34 -2.27 -8.58
CA LYS A 20 -4.63 -2.64 -9.18
C LYS A 20 -5.81 -2.33 -8.26
N GLY A 21 -7.01 -2.35 -8.81
CA GLY A 21 -8.25 -2.04 -8.10
C GLY A 21 -8.49 -0.53 -7.97
N ALA A 22 -9.52 -0.18 -7.20
CA ALA A 22 -9.95 1.20 -7.00
C ALA A 22 -9.97 1.58 -5.51
N PHE A 23 -9.74 2.85 -5.21
CA PHE A 23 -9.95 3.37 -3.87
C PHE A 23 -11.44 3.30 -3.52
N ILE A 24 -11.77 2.47 -2.51
CA ILE A 24 -13.11 2.38 -1.96
C ILE A 24 -13.12 3.16 -0.63
N PRO A 25 -13.92 4.24 -0.52
CA PRO A 25 -13.98 5.03 0.70
C PRO A 25 -14.37 4.18 1.92
N PRO A 26 -13.89 4.55 3.13
CA PRO A 26 -14.32 3.91 4.36
C PRO A 26 -15.86 3.90 4.50
N GLY A 27 -16.41 2.80 4.99
CA GLY A 27 -17.87 2.63 5.14
C GLY A 27 -18.62 2.31 3.84
N ARG A 28 -17.92 2.19 2.70
CA ARG A 28 -18.51 1.67 1.45
C ARG A 28 -18.01 0.28 1.09
N SER A 29 -18.88 -0.50 0.48
CA SER A 29 -18.55 -1.80 -0.11
C SER A 29 -18.16 -1.65 -1.57
N ALA A 30 -17.29 -2.53 -2.05
CA ALA A 30 -16.97 -2.60 -3.47
C ALA A 30 -18.21 -3.05 -4.26
N LYS A 31 -18.41 -2.49 -5.46
CA LYS A 31 -19.47 -2.95 -6.37
C LYS A 31 -19.11 -4.34 -6.93
N PRO A 32 -20.09 -5.14 -7.38
CA PRO A 32 -19.79 -6.37 -8.12
C PRO A 32 -18.83 -6.09 -9.28
N GLY A 33 -17.72 -6.83 -9.34
CA GLY A 33 -16.67 -6.66 -10.35
C GLY A 33 -15.64 -5.55 -10.07
N GLN A 34 -15.71 -4.86 -8.92
CA GLN A 34 -14.65 -3.95 -8.49
C GLN A 34 -13.81 -4.57 -7.37
N ASP A 35 -12.49 -4.50 -7.54
CA ASP A 35 -11.54 -4.84 -6.49
C ASP A 35 -11.12 -3.59 -5.71
N LYS A 36 -10.93 -3.75 -4.40
CA LYS A 36 -10.29 -2.72 -3.58
C LYS A 36 -8.86 -2.51 -4.04
N LEU A 37 -8.35 -1.28 -3.89
CA LEU A 37 -6.96 -0.93 -4.19
C LEU A 37 -5.99 -1.89 -3.49
N HIS A 38 -5.15 -2.56 -4.26
CA HIS A 38 -4.14 -3.51 -3.78
C HIS A 38 -2.88 -3.44 -4.64
N LEU A 39 -1.79 -3.99 -4.12
CA LEU A 39 -0.53 -4.17 -4.83
C LEU A 39 -0.37 -5.64 -5.20
N ILE A 40 0.08 -5.89 -6.43
CA ILE A 40 0.57 -7.19 -6.88
C ILE A 40 2.09 -7.10 -6.95
N ILE A 41 2.76 -8.08 -6.36
CA ILE A 41 4.22 -8.18 -6.32
C ILE A 41 4.58 -9.50 -6.99
N ASP A 42 5.24 -9.41 -8.14
CA ASP A 42 5.70 -10.55 -8.93
C ASP A 42 7.23 -10.60 -8.84
N GLY A 43 7.81 -11.67 -8.29
CA GLY A 43 9.26 -11.86 -8.23
C GLY A 43 9.72 -13.07 -9.03
N ARG A 44 11.03 -13.16 -9.30
CA ARG A 44 11.62 -14.36 -9.91
C ARG A 44 11.80 -15.51 -8.93
N ASP A 45 11.92 -15.20 -7.65
CA ASP A 45 11.97 -16.19 -6.57
C ASP A 45 11.08 -15.79 -5.38
N GLU A 46 10.77 -16.78 -4.55
CA GLU A 46 9.88 -16.63 -3.39
C GLU A 46 10.52 -15.74 -2.32
N ARG A 47 11.84 -15.85 -2.12
CA ARG A 47 12.58 -15.14 -1.09
C ARG A 47 12.52 -13.63 -1.30
N ASP A 48 12.83 -13.16 -2.50
CA ASP A 48 12.81 -11.74 -2.85
C ASP A 48 11.38 -11.20 -2.79
N THR A 49 10.39 -12.00 -3.20
CA THR A 49 8.97 -11.64 -3.10
C THR A 49 8.56 -11.43 -1.63
N GLU A 50 8.90 -12.36 -0.75
CA GLU A 50 8.59 -12.27 0.68
C GLU A 50 9.28 -11.08 1.37
N LEU A 51 10.56 -10.87 1.07
CA LEU A 51 11.33 -9.76 1.63
C LEU A 51 10.79 -8.40 1.14
N ALA A 52 10.49 -8.28 -0.15
CA ALA A 52 9.88 -7.08 -0.73
C ALA A 52 8.49 -6.80 -0.12
N VAL A 53 7.64 -7.83 0.05
CA VAL A 53 6.32 -7.69 0.71
C VAL A 53 6.49 -7.15 2.13
N ARG A 54 7.43 -7.69 2.90
CA ARG A 54 7.68 -7.27 4.29
C ARG A 54 8.14 -5.81 4.35
N GLU A 55 9.07 -5.42 3.49
CA GLU A 55 9.62 -4.06 3.46
C GLU A 55 8.55 -3.04 3.03
N LEU A 56 7.79 -3.34 1.97
CA LEU A 56 6.67 -2.49 1.54
C LEU A 56 5.61 -2.34 2.62
N LYS A 57 5.28 -3.42 3.35
CA LYS A 57 4.37 -3.36 4.51
C LYS A 57 4.88 -2.40 5.58
N GLN A 58 6.17 -2.43 5.90
CA GLN A 58 6.77 -1.53 6.88
C GLN A 58 6.72 -0.06 6.41
N MET A 59 7.14 0.20 5.18
CA MET A 59 7.11 1.54 4.59
C MET A 59 5.70 2.12 4.55
N LEU A 60 4.70 1.32 4.16
CA LEU A 60 3.29 1.73 4.14
C LEU A 60 2.81 2.11 5.54
N ASN A 61 3.13 1.31 6.55
CA ASN A 61 2.76 1.61 7.94
C ASN A 61 3.43 2.89 8.46
N ASP A 62 4.69 3.12 8.12
CA ASP A 62 5.41 4.33 8.55
C ASP A 62 4.87 5.59 7.87
N GLU A 63 4.54 5.52 6.59
CA GLU A 63 3.87 6.62 5.87
C GLU A 63 2.47 6.89 6.43
N LEU A 64 1.71 5.84 6.78
CA LEU A 64 0.42 5.99 7.45
C LEU A 64 0.55 6.68 8.80
N ARG A 65 1.56 6.33 9.60
CA ARG A 65 1.84 6.97 10.90
C ARG A 65 2.21 8.45 10.74
N LYS A 66 3.05 8.79 9.75
CA LYS A 66 3.38 10.19 9.42
C LYS A 66 2.12 10.98 9.06
N ASN A 67 1.27 10.43 8.20
CA ASN A 67 0.04 11.11 7.77
C ASN A 67 -1.04 11.21 8.85
N GLN A 68 -1.06 10.31 9.84
CA GLN A 68 -1.94 10.44 11.00
C GLN A 68 -1.49 11.57 11.95
N SER A 69 -0.19 11.86 12.01
CA SER A 69 0.33 12.92 12.86
C SER A 69 0.04 14.34 12.34
N THR A 70 -0.22 14.49 11.03
CA THR A 70 -0.50 15.78 10.38
C THR A 70 -1.98 16.19 10.36
N HIS A 71 -2.92 15.24 10.53
CA HIS A 71 -4.37 15.53 10.50
C HIS A 71 -5.02 15.46 11.90
N LYS A 72 -4.60 16.34 12.82
CA LYS A 72 -5.28 16.53 14.11
C LYS A 72 -6.34 17.64 14.14
N HIS A 73 -6.64 18.29 13.02
CA HIS A 73 -7.70 19.31 12.95
C HIS A 73 -8.50 19.16 11.66
N GLY A 74 -9.82 19.03 11.80
CA GLY A 74 -10.77 19.16 10.70
C GLY A 74 -11.63 17.92 10.49
N ASN A 75 -12.93 18.15 10.52
CA ASN A 75 -14.04 17.21 10.35
C ASN A 75 -14.08 16.58 8.93
N VAL A 76 -13.05 15.83 8.56
CA VAL A 76 -12.93 15.12 7.29
C VAL A 76 -12.63 13.66 7.63
N GLY A 77 -13.48 12.76 7.15
CA GLY A 77 -13.58 11.36 7.57
C GLY A 77 -12.24 10.72 7.95
N THR A 78 -12.19 10.18 9.17
CA THR A 78 -11.09 9.39 9.70
C THR A 78 -10.48 8.53 8.60
N TYR A 79 -9.22 8.78 8.24
CA TYR A 79 -8.48 7.91 7.34
C TYR A 79 -8.70 6.47 7.79
N GLY A 80 -9.34 5.66 6.93
CA GLY A 80 -9.73 4.30 7.29
C GLY A 80 -8.52 3.53 7.82
N LYS A 81 -8.73 2.64 8.78
CA LYS A 81 -7.70 1.67 9.15
C LYS A 81 -7.47 0.76 7.93
N PHE A 82 -6.43 1.05 7.15
CA PHE A 82 -5.99 0.17 6.09
C PHE A 82 -5.02 -0.84 6.70
N ALA A 83 -5.49 -2.08 6.88
CA ALA A 83 -4.60 -3.18 7.21
C ALA A 83 -3.92 -3.61 5.91
N VAL A 84 -2.59 -3.60 5.90
CA VAL A 84 -1.82 -4.26 4.84
C VAL A 84 -1.74 -5.74 5.25
N VAL A 85 -2.76 -6.51 4.88
CA VAL A 85 -2.82 -7.96 5.18
C VAL A 85 -1.78 -8.71 4.37
#